data_AF-A0A0D6L6Y2-F1
#
_entry.id   AF-A0A0D6L6Y2-F1
#
_cell.length_a   1.000
_cell.length_b   1.000
_cell.length_c   1.000
_cell.angle_alpha   90.00
_cell.angle_beta   90.00
_cell.angle_gamma   90.00
#
_symmetry.space_group_name_H-M   'P 1'
#
loop_
_entity.id
_entity.type
_entity.pdbx_description
1 polymer ?
#
loop_
_entity_poly.entity_id
_entity_poly.type
_entity_poly.pdbx_seq_one_letter_code
_entity_poly.pdbx_strand_id
1 'polypeptide(L)'
;MMSTGSRFTNKLSNEKSPYLLQHQHNPIEWYPWGPEAFQKAKELNRPIFLSVGYSTCHWCHVMEKESFENEQIAQYLNEHFVSIKVDREERPDVDKLYMSFIQAMSGAGGWPMTVFLTPDLDPITGGTYFPPHDSPGSMGLPSVLRLVTENWSDKRTREAMGGQGKMITDALRKGSVYTHGDAPPLDPVLTGAFKYKVSNFDEKYAGFGNAPKFPKACDLEFLIYHFCWTKIDSERELCRHMLDVTLDAMSRGGIHDHIGKDSKFWDTETESGYFIGSEQGDVKVRVMEDQDGAEPCANSVAVGNLIRLYDYFEDTECKRKAEKIVAASSSRLIKYPFILTKMISGYHRMVKGSTEIMVVGKATDEKVGAFLKEIQSYNIWNKLLLLLDPSVDNSYITERSPTYAEMLKSNEPTVFICSNFACGAPLTSLDELKSQLKELAS
;
A
#
# COMPACT_ATOMS: atom_id res chain seq x y z
N MET A 1 37.21 -8.05 -27.11
CA MET A 1 35.77 -8.02 -26.78
C MET A 1 35.15 -6.87 -27.54
N MET A 2 34.22 -7.16 -28.46
CA MET A 2 33.46 -6.11 -29.13
C MET A 2 32.30 -5.70 -28.22
N SER A 3 32.13 -4.40 -28.00
CA SER A 3 30.92 -3.87 -27.36
C SER A 3 29.78 -4.03 -28.36
N THR A 4 28.80 -4.88 -28.03
CA THR A 4 27.53 -4.96 -28.74
C THR A 4 26.70 -3.75 -28.35
N GLY A 5 26.72 -2.71 -29.17
CA GLY A 5 25.83 -1.57 -29.01
C GLY A 5 24.36 -2.00 -29.08
N SER A 6 23.51 -1.41 -28.24
CA SER A 6 22.08 -1.67 -28.25
C SER A 6 21.46 -1.27 -29.60
N ARG A 7 20.62 -2.14 -30.17
CA ARG A 7 20.02 -1.92 -31.49
C ARG A 7 19.00 -0.77 -31.51
N PHE A 8 18.35 -0.52 -30.37
CA PHE A 8 17.43 0.58 -30.17
C PHE A 8 17.79 1.32 -28.87
N THR A 9 17.49 2.62 -28.81
CA THR A 9 17.57 3.42 -27.58
C THR A 9 16.50 4.50 -27.65
N ASN A 10 15.59 4.51 -26.67
CA ASN A 10 14.49 5.46 -26.56
C ASN A 10 14.75 6.49 -25.43
N LYS A 11 13.78 7.38 -25.16
CA LYS A 11 13.97 8.51 -24.24
C LYS A 11 14.14 8.12 -22.78
N LEU A 12 13.72 6.91 -22.38
CA LEU A 12 13.87 6.40 -21.02
C LEU A 12 15.35 6.22 -20.60
N SER A 13 16.29 6.23 -21.56
CA SER A 13 17.74 6.24 -21.29
C SER A 13 18.24 7.44 -20.48
N ASN A 14 17.41 8.46 -20.27
CA ASN A 14 17.72 9.63 -19.45
C ASN A 14 17.05 9.60 -18.06
N GLU A 15 16.25 8.57 -17.77
CA GLU A 15 15.52 8.44 -16.51
C GLU A 15 16.40 7.91 -15.38
N LYS A 16 15.92 8.08 -14.14
CA LYS A 16 16.62 7.61 -12.93
C LYS A 16 16.06 6.30 -12.39
N SER A 17 14.76 6.05 -12.58
CA SER A 17 14.11 4.79 -12.22
C SER A 17 14.85 3.60 -12.85
N PRO A 18 15.32 2.62 -12.06
CA PRO A 18 15.85 1.37 -12.58
C PRO A 18 14.84 0.62 -13.45
N TYR A 19 13.54 0.75 -13.15
CA TYR A 19 12.45 0.14 -13.92
C TYR A 19 12.29 0.80 -15.30
N LEU A 20 12.33 2.13 -15.39
CA LEU A 20 12.28 2.82 -16.69
C LEU A 20 13.55 2.55 -17.53
N LEU A 21 14.71 2.46 -16.88
CA LEU A 21 15.98 2.15 -17.55
C LEU A 21 16.05 0.71 -18.10
N GLN A 22 15.29 -0.25 -17.55
CA GLN A 22 15.15 -1.59 -18.16
C GLN A 22 14.55 -1.49 -19.58
N HIS A 23 13.51 -0.67 -19.74
CA HIS A 23 12.80 -0.48 -21.01
C HIS A 23 13.51 0.43 -22.03
N GLN A 24 14.70 0.97 -21.71
CA GLN A 24 15.37 2.00 -22.53
C GLN A 24 15.82 1.53 -23.92
N HIS A 25 15.95 0.20 -24.11
CA HIS A 25 16.40 -0.42 -25.37
C HIS A 25 15.29 -1.13 -26.14
N ASN A 26 14.04 -0.98 -25.71
CA ASN A 26 12.90 -1.59 -26.40
C ASN A 26 12.65 -0.86 -27.74
N PRO A 27 12.19 -1.56 -28.78
CA PRO A 27 11.91 -0.98 -30.10
C PRO A 27 10.76 0.05 -30.09
N ILE A 28 9.97 0.12 -29.03
CA ILE A 28 8.98 1.18 -28.82
C ILE A 28 9.70 2.50 -28.52
N GLU A 29 9.29 3.59 -29.18
CA GLU A 29 9.66 4.97 -28.83
C GLU A 29 8.97 5.38 -27.52
N TRP A 30 9.42 4.83 -26.40
CA TRP A 30 8.93 5.21 -25.09
C TRP A 30 9.33 6.63 -24.72
N TYR A 31 8.36 7.37 -24.19
CA TYR A 31 8.54 8.64 -23.49
C TYR A 31 8.31 8.43 -21.98
N PRO A 32 8.99 9.18 -21.10
CA PRO A 32 8.57 9.32 -19.71
C PRO A 32 7.29 10.15 -19.61
N TRP A 33 6.60 10.09 -18.48
CA TRP A 33 5.42 10.93 -18.23
C TRP A 33 5.83 12.41 -18.10
N GLY A 34 5.51 13.22 -19.11
CA GLY A 34 5.78 14.65 -19.05
C GLY A 34 5.25 15.46 -20.23
N PRO A 35 5.39 16.81 -20.17
CA PRO A 35 4.84 17.72 -21.17
C PRO A 35 5.26 17.43 -22.61
N GLU A 36 6.48 16.94 -22.83
CA GLU A 36 6.98 16.57 -24.17
C GLU A 36 6.09 15.51 -24.83
N ALA A 37 5.75 14.44 -24.12
CA ALA A 37 4.92 13.37 -24.66
C ALA A 37 3.49 13.86 -24.95
N PHE A 38 2.93 14.70 -24.09
CA PHE A 38 1.57 15.24 -24.27
C PHE A 38 1.51 16.22 -25.44
N GLN A 39 2.53 17.08 -25.58
CA GLN A 39 2.65 17.96 -26.73
C GLN A 39 2.81 17.15 -28.03
N LYS A 40 3.67 16.12 -28.02
CA LYS A 40 3.84 15.21 -29.16
C LYS A 40 2.54 14.52 -29.57
N ALA A 41 1.73 14.07 -28.61
CA ALA A 41 0.42 13.47 -28.88
C ALA A 41 -0.57 14.47 -29.51
N LYS A 42 -0.54 15.74 -29.07
CA LYS A 42 -1.36 16.83 -29.63
C LYS A 42 -0.92 17.22 -31.04
N GLU A 43 0.38 17.41 -31.26
CA GLU A 43 0.96 17.77 -32.56
C GLU A 43 0.71 16.70 -33.63
N LEU A 44 0.84 15.42 -33.26
CA LEU A 44 0.56 14.30 -34.17
C LEU A 44 -0.93 13.94 -34.24
N ASN A 45 -1.77 14.50 -33.37
CA ASN A 45 -3.17 14.11 -33.17
C ASN A 45 -3.32 12.58 -33.00
N ARG A 46 -2.48 11.98 -32.16
CA ARG A 46 -2.44 10.53 -31.87
C ARG A 46 -2.88 10.22 -30.44
N PRO A 47 -3.59 9.11 -30.19
CA PRO A 47 -3.87 8.66 -28.83
C PRO A 47 -2.57 8.28 -28.10
N ILE A 48 -2.61 8.34 -26.77
CA ILE A 48 -1.50 7.95 -25.90
C ILE A 48 -1.69 6.48 -25.48
N PHE A 49 -0.60 5.71 -25.55
CA PHE A 49 -0.51 4.37 -24.97
C PHE A 49 0.25 4.47 -23.64
N LEU A 50 -0.48 4.49 -22.52
CA LEU A 50 0.11 4.56 -21.17
C LEU A 50 0.33 3.14 -20.63
N SER A 51 1.56 2.82 -20.24
CA SER A 51 1.90 1.57 -19.55
C SER A 51 2.60 1.84 -18.22
N VAL A 52 1.91 1.53 -17.11
CA VAL A 52 2.39 1.71 -15.73
C VAL A 52 2.79 0.36 -15.12
N GLY A 53 3.94 0.33 -14.45
CA GLY A 53 4.44 -0.86 -13.75
C GLY A 53 5.48 -0.48 -12.68
N TYR A 54 6.20 -1.46 -12.15
CA TYR A 54 7.24 -1.29 -11.14
C TYR A 54 8.25 -2.44 -11.18
N SER A 55 9.40 -2.25 -10.53
CA SER A 55 10.58 -3.13 -10.63
C SER A 55 10.33 -4.60 -10.29
N THR A 56 9.48 -4.89 -9.31
CA THR A 56 9.18 -6.23 -8.78
C THR A 56 7.86 -6.83 -9.30
N CYS A 57 7.27 -6.22 -10.32
CA CYS A 57 6.04 -6.67 -10.97
C CYS A 57 6.31 -7.82 -11.97
N HIS A 58 5.98 -9.06 -11.63
CA HIS A 58 6.17 -10.23 -12.51
C HIS A 58 5.60 -10.01 -13.92
N TRP A 59 4.31 -9.67 -14.01
CA TRP A 59 3.61 -9.46 -15.27
C TRP A 59 4.09 -8.29 -16.11
N CYS A 60 4.72 -7.29 -15.48
CA CYS A 60 5.28 -6.17 -16.22
C CYS A 60 6.47 -6.66 -17.08
N HIS A 61 7.25 -7.61 -16.56
CA HIS A 61 8.33 -8.29 -17.28
C HIS A 61 7.82 -9.31 -18.31
N VAL A 62 6.70 -9.99 -18.04
CA VAL A 62 6.03 -10.88 -19.03
C VAL A 62 5.54 -10.07 -20.23
N MET A 63 4.77 -9.00 -19.99
CA MET A 63 4.25 -8.14 -21.07
C MET A 63 5.36 -7.42 -21.84
N GLU A 64 6.47 -7.10 -21.19
CA GLU A 64 7.65 -6.58 -21.87
C GLU A 64 8.18 -7.58 -22.91
N LYS A 65 8.53 -8.79 -22.49
CA LYS A 65 9.12 -9.81 -23.37
C LYS A 65 8.17 -10.24 -24.49
N GLU A 66 6.90 -10.45 -24.16
CA GLU A 66 5.92 -10.94 -25.14
C GLU A 66 5.46 -9.84 -26.13
N SER A 67 5.35 -8.59 -25.67
CA SER A 67 4.72 -7.52 -26.45
C SER A 67 5.58 -6.28 -26.71
N PHE A 68 6.40 -5.82 -25.76
CA PHE A 68 7.16 -4.56 -25.91
C PHE A 68 8.52 -4.74 -26.59
N GLU A 69 9.12 -5.93 -26.54
CA GLU A 69 10.30 -6.31 -27.33
C GLU A 69 9.95 -6.73 -28.77
N ASN A 70 8.68 -7.01 -29.06
CA ASN A 70 8.23 -7.44 -30.38
C ASN A 70 8.25 -6.28 -31.39
N GLU A 71 9.18 -6.33 -32.35
CA GLU A 71 9.37 -5.26 -33.36
C GLU A 71 8.12 -4.92 -34.17
N GLN A 72 7.21 -5.88 -34.44
CA GLN A 72 5.98 -5.62 -35.20
C GLN A 72 4.94 -4.84 -34.37
N ILE A 73 4.78 -5.22 -33.10
CA ILE A 73 3.90 -4.50 -32.15
C ILE A 73 4.47 -3.12 -31.87
N ALA A 74 5.79 -3.03 -31.71
CA ALA A 74 6.49 -1.77 -31.49
C ALA A 74 6.39 -0.82 -32.70
N GLN A 75 6.55 -1.32 -33.93
CA GLN A 75 6.32 -0.53 -35.14
C GLN A 75 4.90 0.04 -35.16
N TYR A 76 3.88 -0.79 -34.90
CA TYR A 76 2.49 -0.36 -34.86
C TYR A 76 2.24 0.73 -33.79
N LEU A 77 2.82 0.56 -32.59
CA LEU A 77 2.77 1.57 -31.53
C LEU A 77 3.42 2.89 -31.97
N ASN A 78 4.61 2.84 -32.56
CA ASN A 78 5.35 4.03 -33.03
C ASN A 78 4.65 4.74 -34.20
N GLU A 79 3.93 4.01 -35.06
CA GLU A 79 3.18 4.56 -36.20
C GLU A 79 1.85 5.21 -35.79
N HIS A 80 1.21 4.75 -34.71
CA HIS A 80 -0.17 5.15 -34.39
C HIS A 80 -0.38 5.82 -33.03
N PHE A 81 0.52 5.65 -32.07
CA PHE A 81 0.39 6.16 -30.71
C PHE A 81 1.53 7.10 -30.33
N VAL A 82 1.41 7.72 -29.15
CA VAL A 82 2.55 8.18 -28.35
C VAL A 82 2.64 7.31 -27.10
N SER A 83 3.69 6.50 -27.01
CA SER A 83 3.85 5.50 -25.96
C SER A 83 4.54 6.10 -24.74
N ILE A 84 3.88 6.04 -23.58
CA ILE A 84 4.38 6.58 -22.31
C ILE A 84 4.57 5.45 -21.29
N LYS A 85 5.79 5.33 -20.76
CA LYS A 85 6.12 4.39 -19.69
C LYS A 85 6.17 5.13 -18.35
N VAL A 86 5.63 4.51 -17.29
CA VAL A 86 5.59 5.10 -15.95
C VAL A 86 6.01 4.07 -14.90
N ASP A 87 6.92 4.48 -14.03
CA ASP A 87 7.19 3.81 -12.77
C ASP A 87 6.16 4.26 -11.71
N ARG A 88 5.44 3.29 -11.16
CA ARG A 88 4.48 3.45 -10.08
C ARG A 88 5.14 3.95 -8.79
N GLU A 89 6.38 3.55 -8.52
CA GLU A 89 7.11 3.93 -7.31
C GLU A 89 7.47 5.42 -7.33
N GLU A 90 7.84 5.96 -8.48
CA GLU A 90 8.08 7.40 -8.67
C GLU A 90 6.80 8.22 -8.87
N ARG A 91 5.78 7.67 -9.56
CA ARG A 91 4.52 8.37 -9.91
C ARG A 91 3.25 7.64 -9.45
N PRO A 92 3.06 7.46 -8.14
CA PRO A 92 1.88 6.81 -7.58
C PRO A 92 0.59 7.64 -7.76
N ASP A 93 0.70 8.92 -8.13
CA ASP A 93 -0.43 9.79 -8.47
C ASP A 93 -1.06 9.44 -9.83
N VAL A 94 -0.22 9.17 -10.84
CA VAL A 94 -0.64 8.72 -12.18
C VAL A 94 -1.25 7.32 -12.08
N ASP A 95 -0.56 6.42 -11.38
CA ASP A 95 -1.03 5.06 -11.11
C ASP A 95 -2.44 5.06 -10.50
N LYS A 96 -2.63 5.74 -9.36
CA LYS A 96 -3.90 5.69 -8.61
C LYS A 96 -5.07 6.28 -9.40
N LEU A 97 -4.84 7.33 -10.19
CA LEU A 97 -5.89 7.93 -11.04
C LEU A 97 -6.38 6.94 -12.08
N TYR A 98 -5.48 6.36 -12.87
CA TYR A 98 -5.86 5.48 -13.96
C TYR A 98 -6.26 4.09 -13.48
N MET A 99 -5.70 3.60 -12.37
CA MET A 99 -6.14 2.35 -11.73
C MET A 99 -7.59 2.46 -11.24
N SER A 100 -7.96 3.61 -10.67
CA SER A 100 -9.35 3.89 -10.26
C SER A 100 -10.30 3.90 -11.47
N PHE A 101 -9.84 4.34 -12.65
CA PHE A 101 -10.61 4.27 -13.89
C PHE A 101 -10.77 2.81 -14.39
N ILE A 102 -9.70 2.01 -14.40
CA ILE A 102 -9.76 0.59 -14.78
C ILE A 102 -10.69 -0.20 -13.85
N GLN A 103 -10.61 0.03 -12.54
CA GLN A 103 -11.50 -0.56 -11.55
C GLN A 103 -12.95 -0.11 -11.72
N ALA A 104 -13.20 1.16 -12.06
CA ALA A 104 -14.54 1.67 -12.30
C ALA A 104 -15.19 1.10 -13.58
N MET A 105 -14.40 0.77 -14.61
CA MET A 105 -14.92 0.15 -15.84
C MET A 105 -15.08 -1.37 -15.74
N SER A 106 -14.07 -2.07 -15.19
CA SER A 106 -13.96 -3.54 -15.28
C SER A 106 -14.32 -4.27 -13.98
N GLY A 107 -14.40 -3.55 -12.85
CA GLY A 107 -14.52 -4.14 -11.51
C GLY A 107 -13.24 -4.75 -10.95
N ALA A 108 -12.16 -4.82 -11.74
CA ALA A 108 -10.86 -5.39 -11.38
C ALA A 108 -9.71 -4.40 -11.63
N GLY A 109 -8.51 -4.72 -11.17
CA GLY A 109 -7.31 -3.91 -11.39
C GLY A 109 -6.05 -4.63 -10.91
N GLY A 110 -4.90 -4.27 -11.47
CA GLY A 110 -3.62 -4.94 -11.25
C GLY A 110 -2.55 -4.41 -12.22
N TRP A 111 -1.32 -4.95 -12.14
CA TRP A 111 -0.19 -4.51 -12.97
C TRP A 111 0.28 -5.63 -13.91
N PRO A 112 0.81 -5.32 -15.11
CA PRO A 112 0.97 -3.98 -15.70
C PRO A 112 -0.38 -3.34 -15.95
N MET A 113 -0.46 -2.01 -15.82
CA MET A 113 -1.69 -1.27 -16.13
C MET A 113 -1.51 -0.59 -17.48
N THR A 114 -2.39 -0.92 -18.42
CA THR A 114 -2.34 -0.43 -19.80
C THR A 114 -3.58 0.40 -20.10
N VAL A 115 -3.42 1.69 -20.38
CA VAL A 115 -4.53 2.64 -20.59
C VAL A 115 -4.33 3.46 -21.86
N PHE A 116 -5.39 3.58 -22.64
CA PHE A 116 -5.44 4.41 -23.84
C PHE A 116 -6.02 5.76 -23.49
N LEU A 117 -5.32 6.86 -23.77
CA LEU A 117 -5.78 8.22 -23.46
C LEU A 117 -5.91 9.08 -24.73
N THR A 118 -6.75 10.11 -24.65
CA THR A 118 -6.72 11.22 -25.61
C THR A 118 -5.43 12.05 -25.42
N PRO A 119 -5.05 12.92 -26.38
CA PRO A 119 -3.98 13.91 -26.19
C PRO A 119 -4.20 14.86 -25.00
N ASP A 120 -5.43 14.98 -24.49
CA ASP A 120 -5.78 15.76 -23.29
C ASP A 120 -5.81 14.92 -22.00
N LEU A 121 -5.30 13.69 -22.05
CA LEU A 121 -5.15 12.74 -20.93
C LEU A 121 -6.46 12.14 -20.38
N ASP A 122 -7.59 12.43 -21.04
CA ASP A 122 -8.88 11.79 -20.75
C ASP A 122 -8.82 10.30 -21.17
N PRO A 123 -9.17 9.33 -20.31
CA PRO A 123 -9.03 7.93 -20.65
C PRO A 123 -10.13 7.44 -21.60
N ILE A 124 -9.74 6.65 -22.60
CA ILE A 124 -10.60 6.07 -23.63
C ILE A 124 -11.04 4.68 -23.21
N THR A 125 -10.07 3.81 -22.91
CA THR A 125 -10.25 2.42 -22.47
C THR A 125 -8.95 1.91 -21.85
N GLY A 126 -8.94 0.69 -21.32
CA GLY A 126 -7.71 0.03 -20.85
C GLY A 126 -7.99 -1.28 -20.13
N GLY A 127 -6.93 -1.86 -19.58
CA GLY A 127 -6.96 -3.11 -18.83
C GLY A 127 -5.66 -3.31 -18.05
N THR A 128 -5.44 -4.54 -17.60
CA THR A 128 -4.19 -4.95 -16.94
C THR A 128 -3.22 -5.52 -17.98
N TYR A 129 -3.03 -6.84 -17.96
CA TYR A 129 -2.26 -7.59 -18.95
C TYR A 129 -3.03 -7.71 -20.27
N PHE A 130 -2.36 -7.48 -21.39
CA PHE A 130 -2.86 -7.81 -22.72
C PHE A 130 -1.86 -8.76 -23.40
N PRO A 131 -2.26 -10.00 -23.77
CA PRO A 131 -1.37 -10.97 -24.40
C PRO A 131 -0.97 -10.54 -25.83
N PRO A 132 0.11 -11.07 -26.42
CA PRO A 132 0.52 -10.72 -27.79
C PRO A 132 -0.45 -11.22 -28.87
N HIS A 133 -1.34 -12.16 -28.54
CA HIS A 133 -2.26 -12.82 -29.46
C HIS A 133 -3.68 -12.94 -28.87
N ASP A 134 -4.69 -12.95 -29.74
CA ASP A 134 -6.09 -13.18 -29.33
C ASP A 134 -6.28 -14.61 -28.80
N SER A 135 -7.21 -14.78 -27.86
CA SER A 135 -7.59 -16.07 -27.28
C SER A 135 -9.11 -16.14 -27.10
N PRO A 136 -9.72 -17.34 -26.97
CA PRO A 136 -11.16 -17.46 -26.78
C PRO A 136 -11.65 -16.66 -25.55
N GLY A 137 -12.36 -15.56 -25.81
CA GLY A 137 -12.86 -14.64 -24.77
C GLY A 137 -11.94 -13.50 -24.35
N SER A 138 -10.74 -13.35 -24.94
CA SER A 138 -9.82 -12.23 -24.65
C SER A 138 -9.12 -11.70 -25.89
N MET A 139 -9.04 -10.37 -26.03
CA MET A 139 -8.29 -9.72 -27.10
C MET A 139 -6.83 -9.54 -26.70
N GLY A 140 -5.92 -9.92 -27.59
CA GLY A 140 -4.51 -9.57 -27.48
C GLY A 140 -4.28 -8.10 -27.81
N LEU A 141 -3.13 -7.60 -27.35
CA LEU A 141 -2.71 -6.20 -27.54
C LEU A 141 -2.87 -5.73 -28.99
N PRO A 142 -2.44 -6.46 -30.05
CA PRO A 142 -2.59 -5.99 -31.43
C PRO A 142 -4.04 -5.74 -31.88
N SER A 143 -5.00 -6.52 -31.38
CA SER A 143 -6.42 -6.33 -31.69
C SER A 143 -7.01 -5.14 -30.94
N VAL A 144 -6.60 -4.91 -29.69
CA VAL A 144 -6.96 -3.69 -28.94
C VAL A 144 -6.34 -2.44 -29.56
N LEU A 145 -5.07 -2.49 -29.99
CA LEU A 145 -4.40 -1.39 -30.70
C LEU A 145 -5.18 -1.03 -31.98
N ARG A 146 -5.49 -2.02 -32.84
CA ARG A 146 -6.30 -1.80 -34.05
C ARG A 146 -7.64 -1.14 -33.73
N LEU A 147 -8.42 -1.71 -32.79
CA LEU A 147 -9.72 -1.17 -32.40
C LEU A 147 -9.64 0.30 -31.95
N VAL A 148 -8.62 0.67 -31.17
CA VAL A 148 -8.44 2.08 -30.75
C VAL A 148 -8.08 2.98 -31.94
N THR A 149 -7.19 2.54 -32.84
CA THR A 149 -6.81 3.35 -34.02
C THR A 149 -7.91 3.53 -35.05
N GLU A 150 -8.70 2.48 -35.31
CA GLU A 150 -9.85 2.52 -36.24
C GLU A 150 -10.87 3.55 -35.76
N ASN A 151 -11.26 3.48 -34.47
CA ASN A 151 -12.16 4.45 -33.85
C ASN A 151 -11.57 5.88 -33.80
N TRP A 152 -10.24 6.03 -33.63
CA TRP A 152 -9.57 7.33 -33.63
C TRP A 152 -9.47 7.98 -35.03
N SER A 153 -9.51 7.16 -36.08
CA SER A 153 -9.41 7.61 -37.47
C SER A 153 -10.68 8.36 -37.93
N ASP A 154 -11.86 7.91 -37.50
CA ASP A 154 -13.11 8.64 -37.73
C ASP A 154 -13.19 9.86 -36.81
N LYS A 155 -13.40 11.04 -37.42
CA LYS A 155 -13.49 12.31 -36.69
C LYS A 155 -14.62 12.30 -35.67
N ARG A 156 -15.78 11.75 -36.02
CA ARG A 156 -17.00 11.81 -35.20
C ARG A 156 -16.89 10.92 -33.97
N THR A 157 -16.28 9.75 -34.14
CA THR A 157 -15.94 8.80 -33.08
C THR A 157 -14.84 9.35 -32.20
N ARG A 158 -13.75 9.90 -32.77
CA ARG A 158 -12.68 10.57 -32.02
C ARG A 158 -13.17 11.69 -31.11
N GLU A 159 -14.10 12.53 -31.57
CA GLU A 159 -14.69 13.62 -30.77
C GLU A 159 -15.56 13.12 -29.60
N ALA A 160 -16.04 11.87 -29.65
CA ALA A 160 -16.75 11.21 -28.56
C ALA A 160 -15.85 10.36 -27.64
N MET A 161 -14.71 9.88 -28.15
CA MET A 161 -13.73 9.11 -27.39
C MET A 161 -13.16 9.91 -26.22
N GLY A 162 -12.91 9.25 -25.10
CA GLY A 162 -12.52 9.90 -23.86
C GLY A 162 -13.66 10.59 -23.10
N GLY A 163 -14.80 10.92 -23.72
CA GLY A 163 -15.89 11.62 -23.06
C GLY A 163 -16.49 10.87 -21.85
N GLN A 164 -16.72 9.56 -21.98
CA GLN A 164 -17.19 8.72 -20.86
C GLN A 164 -16.11 8.54 -19.78
N GLY A 165 -14.85 8.29 -20.17
CA GLY A 165 -13.76 8.14 -19.22
C GLY A 165 -13.45 9.43 -18.46
N LYS A 166 -13.56 10.59 -19.12
CA LYS A 166 -13.54 11.92 -18.50
C LYS A 166 -14.63 12.07 -17.45
N MET A 167 -15.88 11.67 -17.76
CA MET A 167 -16.97 11.67 -16.78
C MET A 167 -16.66 10.76 -15.59
N ILE A 168 -16.07 9.58 -15.82
CA ILE A 168 -15.63 8.66 -14.76
C ILE A 168 -14.52 9.30 -13.91
N THR A 169 -13.47 9.87 -14.51
CA THR A 169 -12.37 10.52 -13.77
C THR A 169 -12.81 11.79 -13.05
N ASP A 170 -13.74 12.56 -13.61
CA ASP A 170 -14.35 13.71 -12.95
C ASP A 170 -15.26 13.28 -11.80
N ALA A 171 -16.01 12.17 -11.95
CA ALA A 171 -16.80 11.59 -10.87
C ALA A 171 -15.91 11.00 -9.76
N LEU A 172 -14.78 10.37 -10.10
CA LEU A 172 -13.78 9.90 -9.15
C LEU A 172 -13.09 11.08 -8.43
N ARG A 173 -12.77 12.16 -9.15
CA ARG A 173 -12.23 13.40 -8.57
C ARG A 173 -13.24 14.04 -7.63
N LYS A 174 -14.51 14.17 -8.04
CA LYS A 174 -15.62 14.70 -7.21
C LYS A 174 -15.96 13.79 -6.03
N GLY A 175 -15.93 12.47 -6.19
CA GLY A 175 -16.09 11.47 -5.11
C GLY A 175 -14.85 11.33 -4.21
N SER A 176 -13.75 11.98 -4.58
CA SER A 176 -12.58 12.23 -3.75
C SER A 176 -12.56 13.64 -3.15
N VAL A 177 -13.49 14.53 -3.56
CA VAL A 177 -13.79 15.74 -2.80
C VAL A 177 -14.59 15.32 -1.57
N TYR A 178 -13.85 15.18 -0.49
CA TYR A 178 -14.38 14.86 0.81
C TYR A 178 -15.43 15.90 1.26
N THR A 179 -16.62 15.41 1.62
CA THR A 179 -17.67 16.24 2.23
C THR A 179 -17.18 16.79 3.56
N HIS A 180 -17.30 18.10 3.75
CA HIS A 180 -17.00 18.72 5.04
C HIS A 180 -18.08 18.32 6.04
N GLY A 181 -17.68 17.77 7.19
CA GLY A 181 -18.55 17.29 8.25
C GLY A 181 -17.70 16.71 9.38
N ASP A 182 -18.32 16.24 10.46
CA ASP A 182 -17.59 15.72 11.62
C ASP A 182 -17.10 14.28 11.41
N ALA A 183 -16.09 13.90 12.20
CA ALA A 183 -15.65 12.51 12.29
C ALA A 183 -16.82 11.62 12.81
N PRO A 184 -17.03 10.43 12.23
CA PRO A 184 -18.15 9.56 12.62
C PRO A 184 -17.90 8.96 14.01
N PRO A 185 -18.94 8.68 14.82
CA PRO A 185 -18.75 8.03 16.11
C PRO A 185 -17.88 6.76 15.99
N LEU A 186 -16.85 6.66 16.82
CA LEU A 186 -15.83 5.62 16.69
C LEU A 186 -16.40 4.21 16.88
N ASP A 187 -17.14 3.96 17.96
CA ASP A 187 -17.53 2.60 18.35
C ASP A 187 -18.39 1.87 17.28
N PRO A 188 -19.35 2.51 16.57
CA PRO A 188 -19.99 1.94 15.39
C PRO A 188 -19.04 1.57 14.24
N VAL A 189 -18.01 2.39 13.98
CA VAL A 189 -17.00 2.15 12.93
C VAL A 189 -16.13 0.93 13.30
N LEU A 190 -15.70 0.82 14.57
CA LEU A 190 -14.97 -0.35 15.07
C LEU A 190 -15.82 -1.62 14.94
N THR A 191 -17.06 -1.56 15.44
CA THR A 191 -18.02 -2.67 15.41
C THR A 191 -18.28 -3.14 13.99
N GLY A 192 -18.42 -2.21 13.04
CA GLY A 192 -18.63 -2.51 11.62
C GLY A 192 -17.42 -3.18 10.96
N ALA A 193 -16.20 -2.69 11.22
CA ALA A 193 -14.98 -3.34 10.73
C ALA A 193 -14.81 -4.75 11.30
N PHE A 194 -14.93 -4.90 12.62
CA PHE A 194 -14.78 -6.19 13.31
C PHE A 194 -15.80 -7.22 12.83
N LYS A 195 -17.11 -6.88 12.81
CA LYS A 195 -18.15 -7.79 12.33
C LYS A 195 -17.94 -8.22 10.88
N TYR A 196 -17.46 -7.33 10.01
CA TYR A 196 -17.10 -7.70 8.64
C TYR A 196 -15.91 -8.66 8.59
N LYS A 197 -14.86 -8.48 9.41
CA LYS A 197 -13.73 -9.42 9.46
C LYS A 197 -14.19 -10.81 9.93
N VAL A 198 -15.00 -10.88 10.98
CA VAL A 198 -15.61 -12.14 11.44
C VAL A 198 -16.47 -12.79 10.36
N SER A 199 -17.33 -12.04 9.66
CA SER A 199 -18.23 -12.61 8.64
C SER A 199 -17.55 -13.01 7.33
N ASN A 200 -16.33 -12.51 7.08
CA ASN A 200 -15.53 -12.83 5.89
C ASN A 200 -14.28 -13.65 6.24
N PHE A 201 -14.12 -14.10 7.48
CA PHE A 201 -13.02 -14.97 7.84
C PHE A 201 -13.25 -16.36 7.25
N ASP A 202 -12.30 -16.86 6.47
CA ASP A 202 -12.35 -18.22 5.94
C ASP A 202 -11.38 -19.10 6.73
N GLU A 203 -11.97 -19.77 7.71
CA GLU A 203 -11.40 -20.78 8.59
C GLU A 203 -10.56 -21.83 7.85
N LYS A 204 -10.98 -22.25 6.65
CA LYS A 204 -10.41 -23.41 5.96
C LYS A 204 -9.07 -23.10 5.30
N TYR A 205 -8.96 -21.91 4.70
CA TYR A 205 -7.76 -21.49 3.95
C TYR A 205 -7.04 -20.30 4.58
N ALA A 206 -7.48 -19.85 5.77
CA ALA A 206 -6.98 -18.72 6.55
C ALA A 206 -7.05 -17.34 5.85
N GLY A 207 -7.10 -16.25 6.62
CA GLY A 207 -7.33 -14.90 6.08
C GLY A 207 -8.79 -14.63 5.64
N PHE A 208 -8.99 -13.58 4.82
CA PHE A 208 -10.30 -12.93 4.67
C PHE A 208 -10.79 -12.85 3.22
N GLY A 209 -12.07 -13.20 3.02
CA GLY A 209 -12.74 -13.19 1.72
C GLY A 209 -12.48 -14.46 0.90
N ASN A 210 -12.88 -14.41 -0.36
CA ASN A 210 -12.67 -15.49 -1.33
C ASN A 210 -11.26 -15.42 -1.94
N ALA A 211 -10.84 -16.48 -2.64
CA ALA A 211 -9.56 -16.54 -3.34
C ALA A 211 -9.50 -15.59 -4.57
N PRO A 212 -8.30 -15.11 -4.98
CA PRO A 212 -7.02 -15.27 -4.28
C PRO A 212 -6.94 -14.40 -3.01
N LYS A 213 -6.25 -14.91 -1.98
CA LYS A 213 -6.12 -14.20 -0.69
C LYS A 213 -4.71 -13.67 -0.52
N PHE A 214 -4.58 -12.34 -0.43
CA PHE A 214 -3.33 -11.70 -0.04
C PHE A 214 -3.32 -11.36 1.46
N PRO A 215 -2.22 -11.61 2.21
CA PRO A 215 -2.10 -11.23 3.62
C PRO A 215 -2.04 -9.69 3.78
N LYS A 216 -3.20 -9.08 4.03
CA LYS A 216 -3.33 -7.64 4.26
C LYS A 216 -2.82 -7.27 5.65
N ALA A 217 -1.57 -6.81 5.73
CA ALA A 217 -0.94 -6.40 7.00
C ALA A 217 -1.81 -5.44 7.83
N CYS A 218 -2.53 -4.52 7.19
CA CYS A 218 -3.43 -3.57 7.87
C CYS A 218 -4.70 -4.21 8.47
N ASP A 219 -5.13 -5.36 7.97
CA ASP A 219 -6.26 -6.10 8.53
C ASP A 219 -5.83 -6.91 9.75
N LEU A 220 -4.65 -7.54 9.68
CA LEU A 220 -4.02 -8.21 10.82
C LEU A 220 -3.67 -7.20 11.92
N GLU A 221 -3.10 -6.06 11.53
CA GLU A 221 -2.90 -4.92 12.43
C GLU A 221 -4.24 -4.52 13.08
N PHE A 222 -5.31 -4.24 12.32
CA PHE A 222 -6.61 -3.91 12.90
C PHE A 222 -7.14 -4.98 13.88
N LEU A 223 -6.93 -6.28 13.63
CA LEU A 223 -7.35 -7.33 14.56
C LEU A 223 -6.51 -7.40 15.83
N ILE A 224 -5.20 -7.15 15.76
CA ILE A 224 -4.34 -6.96 16.95
C ILE A 224 -4.83 -5.73 17.73
N TYR A 225 -5.13 -4.65 17.01
CA TYR A 225 -5.67 -3.41 17.59
C TYR A 225 -7.01 -3.68 18.31
N HIS A 226 -7.91 -4.47 17.71
CA HIS A 226 -9.21 -4.81 18.30
C HIS A 226 -9.10 -5.78 19.49
N PHE A 227 -8.22 -6.78 19.40
CA PHE A 227 -7.90 -7.70 20.50
C PHE A 227 -7.46 -6.95 21.76
N CYS A 228 -6.56 -5.97 21.62
CA CYS A 228 -6.03 -5.21 22.75
C CYS A 228 -7.06 -4.26 23.38
N TRP A 229 -7.96 -3.64 22.59
CA TRP A 229 -8.91 -2.67 23.15
C TRP A 229 -10.21 -3.26 23.68
N THR A 230 -10.68 -4.40 23.15
CA THR A 230 -12.07 -4.80 23.40
C THR A 230 -12.18 -5.42 24.79
N LYS A 231 -13.11 -4.89 25.59
CA LYS A 231 -13.46 -5.43 26.92
C LYS A 231 -14.49 -6.57 26.81
N ILE A 232 -14.79 -7.04 25.61
CA ILE A 232 -15.69 -8.16 25.33
C ILE A 232 -14.84 -9.40 25.02
N ASP A 233 -14.79 -10.35 25.96
CA ASP A 233 -13.89 -11.52 25.86
C ASP A 233 -14.17 -12.40 24.63
N SER A 234 -15.42 -12.54 24.22
CA SER A 234 -15.75 -13.28 22.99
C SER A 234 -15.22 -12.61 21.71
N GLU A 235 -15.06 -11.29 21.69
CA GLU A 235 -14.39 -10.60 20.58
C GLU A 235 -12.87 -10.76 20.64
N ARG A 236 -12.29 -10.80 21.84
CA ARG A 236 -10.86 -11.10 22.03
C ARG A 236 -10.54 -12.51 21.52
N GLU A 237 -11.32 -13.51 21.91
CA GLU A 237 -11.13 -14.88 21.43
C GLU A 237 -11.29 -15.00 19.91
N LEU A 238 -12.27 -14.31 19.31
CA LEU A 238 -12.41 -14.27 17.84
C LEU A 238 -11.21 -13.58 17.16
N CYS A 239 -10.72 -12.46 17.68
CA CYS A 239 -9.52 -11.80 17.14
C CYS A 239 -8.29 -12.70 17.23
N ARG A 240 -8.07 -13.32 18.40
CA ARG A 240 -6.97 -14.27 18.63
C ARG A 240 -7.03 -15.43 17.66
N HIS A 241 -8.18 -16.08 17.54
CA HIS A 241 -8.40 -17.20 16.60
C HIS A 241 -8.12 -16.80 15.14
N MET A 242 -8.68 -15.68 14.67
CA MET A 242 -8.44 -15.19 13.30
C MET A 242 -6.97 -14.85 13.04
N LEU A 243 -6.28 -14.29 14.04
CA LEU A 243 -4.85 -13.96 13.97
C LEU A 243 -3.99 -15.22 13.98
N ASP A 244 -4.17 -16.10 14.96
CA ASP A 244 -3.42 -17.34 15.13
C ASP A 244 -3.49 -18.14 13.83
N VAL A 245 -4.70 -18.47 13.34
CA VAL A 245 -4.91 -19.25 12.10
C VAL A 245 -4.28 -18.57 10.87
N THR A 246 -4.35 -17.23 10.76
CA THR A 246 -3.78 -16.52 9.59
C THR A 246 -2.26 -16.42 9.65
N LEU A 247 -1.68 -16.09 10.80
CA LEU A 247 -0.24 -15.98 11.00
C LEU A 247 0.44 -17.35 10.91
N ASP A 248 -0.21 -18.40 11.42
CA ASP A 248 0.21 -19.79 11.25
C ASP A 248 0.22 -20.20 9.78
N ALA A 249 -0.84 -19.88 9.02
CA ALA A 249 -0.91 -20.19 7.60
C ALA A 249 0.11 -19.39 6.77
N MET A 250 0.39 -18.14 7.15
CA MET A 250 1.48 -17.34 6.57
C MET A 250 2.86 -17.95 6.87
N SER A 251 3.09 -18.38 8.11
CA SER A 251 4.33 -19.03 8.56
C SER A 251 4.56 -20.40 7.90
N ARG A 252 3.48 -21.14 7.61
CA ARG A 252 3.51 -22.41 6.86
C ARG A 252 3.42 -22.23 5.33
N GLY A 253 3.27 -21.00 4.85
CA GLY A 253 3.08 -20.65 3.44
C GLY A 253 4.33 -20.07 2.78
N GLY A 254 4.19 -19.57 1.55
CA GLY A 254 5.30 -19.11 0.70
C GLY A 254 6.12 -17.91 1.21
N ILE A 255 5.81 -17.36 2.38
CA ILE A 255 6.68 -16.38 3.09
C ILE A 255 7.91 -17.09 3.70
N HIS A 256 7.83 -18.41 3.91
CA HIS A 256 8.88 -19.25 4.44
C HIS A 256 9.16 -20.45 3.51
N ASP A 257 9.53 -20.18 2.25
CA ASP A 257 10.22 -21.21 1.46
C ASP A 257 11.62 -21.47 2.05
N HIS A 258 11.66 -22.42 2.98
CA HIS A 258 12.87 -22.92 3.62
C HIS A 258 13.40 -24.22 2.99
N ILE A 259 12.85 -24.69 1.85
CA ILE A 259 13.30 -25.93 1.21
C ILE A 259 13.52 -25.74 -0.28
N GLY A 260 14.68 -25.17 -0.59
CA GLY A 260 15.32 -25.44 -1.87
C GLY A 260 15.52 -26.94 -2.05
N LYS A 261 14.78 -27.53 -3.00
CA LYS A 261 15.39 -28.14 -4.19
C LYS A 261 14.57 -27.77 -5.42
N ASP A 262 14.81 -26.54 -5.87
CA ASP A 262 14.81 -26.08 -7.26
C ASP A 262 14.39 -27.14 -8.31
N SER A 263 15.22 -28.20 -8.45
CA SER A 263 15.05 -29.36 -9.34
C SER A 263 13.72 -30.14 -9.26
N LYS A 264 12.84 -29.89 -8.28
CA LYS A 264 11.49 -30.51 -8.20
C LYS A 264 10.40 -29.69 -8.92
N PHE A 265 10.65 -28.39 -9.06
CA PHE A 265 9.68 -27.43 -9.58
C PHE A 265 10.16 -26.85 -10.92
N TRP A 266 11.47 -26.70 -11.08
CA TRP A 266 12.14 -26.34 -12.33
C TRP A 266 11.86 -27.35 -13.45
N ASP A 267 11.49 -26.85 -14.63
CA ASP A 267 11.37 -27.67 -15.83
C ASP A 267 12.74 -28.05 -16.40
N THR A 268 13.20 -29.27 -16.16
CA THR A 268 14.46 -29.79 -16.70
C THR A 268 14.38 -30.26 -18.16
N GLU A 269 13.22 -30.28 -18.81
CA GLU A 269 13.09 -30.64 -20.23
C GLU A 269 13.13 -29.42 -21.16
N THR A 270 12.49 -28.30 -20.77
CA THR A 270 12.46 -27.07 -21.60
C THR A 270 13.03 -25.82 -20.94
N GLU A 271 13.46 -25.90 -19.67
CA GLU A 271 14.07 -24.80 -18.89
C GLU A 271 13.19 -23.52 -18.83
N SER A 272 11.87 -23.68 -18.95
CA SER A 272 10.93 -22.58 -19.21
C SER A 272 10.24 -21.97 -17.98
N GLY A 273 10.36 -22.58 -16.79
CA GLY A 273 9.78 -22.04 -15.56
C GLY A 273 9.63 -23.03 -14.41
N TYR A 274 8.80 -22.66 -13.44
CA TYR A 274 8.49 -23.46 -12.25
C TYR A 274 7.02 -23.90 -12.24
N PHE A 275 6.77 -25.20 -12.15
CA PHE A 275 5.43 -25.76 -12.02
C PHE A 275 4.85 -25.57 -10.61
N ILE A 276 3.53 -25.32 -10.52
CA ILE A 276 2.80 -25.08 -9.25
C ILE A 276 2.85 -26.28 -8.29
N GLY A 277 3.02 -27.50 -8.82
CA GLY A 277 3.07 -28.74 -8.04
C GLY A 277 4.27 -29.61 -8.42
N SER A 278 4.83 -30.34 -7.45
CA SER A 278 6.08 -31.10 -7.61
C SER A 278 5.96 -32.40 -8.41
N GLU A 279 4.76 -32.96 -8.56
CA GLU A 279 4.53 -34.23 -9.27
C GLU A 279 3.23 -34.19 -10.09
N GLN A 280 3.17 -34.98 -11.17
CA GLN A 280 1.97 -35.11 -12.00
C GLN A 280 1.09 -36.27 -11.49
N GLY A 281 0.14 -35.95 -10.61
CA GLY A 281 -0.92 -36.87 -10.19
C GLY A 281 -2.05 -36.98 -11.22
N ASP A 282 -3.31 -37.01 -10.77
CA ASP A 282 -4.51 -37.20 -11.61
C ASP A 282 -4.81 -36.07 -12.63
N VAL A 283 -3.90 -35.09 -12.79
CA VAL A 283 -4.06 -33.90 -13.63
C VAL A 283 -3.24 -34.03 -14.92
N LYS A 284 -3.91 -33.94 -16.08
CA LYS A 284 -3.29 -34.18 -17.40
C LYS A 284 -2.25 -33.15 -17.85
N VAL A 285 -2.17 -31.99 -17.20
CA VAL A 285 -1.21 -30.91 -17.52
C VAL A 285 -0.72 -30.30 -16.20
N ARG A 286 0.59 -30.14 -16.02
CA ARG A 286 1.15 -29.30 -14.95
C ARG A 286 1.09 -27.84 -15.42
N VAL A 287 0.48 -26.96 -14.62
CA VAL A 287 0.34 -25.53 -14.92
C VAL A 287 1.47 -24.75 -14.22
N MET A 288 1.85 -23.61 -14.80
CA MET A 288 2.71 -22.57 -14.22
C MET A 288 1.83 -21.30 -14.04
N GLU A 289 1.82 -20.67 -12.86
CA GLU A 289 0.93 -19.54 -12.42
C GLU A 289 1.73 -18.25 -12.05
N ASP A 290 1.08 -17.20 -11.48
CA ASP A 290 1.46 -15.82 -11.83
C ASP A 290 1.06 -14.54 -10.96
N GLN A 291 0.06 -14.51 -10.04
CA GLN A 291 -0.43 -13.29 -9.31
C GLN A 291 -0.19 -13.34 -7.77
N ASP A 292 -0.44 -12.35 -6.87
CA ASP A 292 -1.19 -11.06 -6.81
C ASP A 292 -0.49 -10.06 -5.82
N GLY A 293 -0.97 -8.80 -5.66
CA GLY A 293 -0.33 -7.69 -4.88
C GLY A 293 -1.07 -7.07 -3.65
N ALA A 294 -0.62 -5.89 -3.13
CA ALA A 294 -0.65 -5.61 -1.65
C ALA A 294 -0.91 -4.19 -0.97
N GLU A 295 -1.06 -3.03 -1.63
CA GLU A 295 -0.89 -1.67 -0.99
C GLU A 295 -1.90 -1.19 0.12
N PRO A 296 -1.48 -0.49 1.22
CA PRO A 296 -2.34 0.42 2.00
C PRO A 296 -2.29 1.90 1.55
N CYS A 297 -3.37 2.67 1.74
CA CYS A 297 -3.43 4.06 1.22
C CYS A 297 -2.76 5.12 2.13
N ALA A 298 -2.16 6.14 1.50
CA ALA A 298 -1.36 7.18 2.15
C ALA A 298 -2.09 7.94 3.27
N ASN A 299 -3.37 8.30 3.07
CA ASN A 299 -4.16 9.02 4.08
C ASN A 299 -4.37 8.19 5.37
N SER A 300 -4.48 6.86 5.25
CA SER A 300 -4.59 5.98 6.43
C SER A 300 -3.29 5.96 7.24
N VAL A 301 -2.14 5.95 6.56
CA VAL A 301 -0.81 6.03 7.19
C VAL A 301 -0.60 7.42 7.81
N ALA A 302 -1.00 8.48 7.12
CA ALA A 302 -0.87 9.85 7.58
C ALA A 302 -1.61 10.12 8.90
N VAL A 303 -2.84 9.60 9.08
CA VAL A 303 -3.56 9.74 10.37
C VAL A 303 -2.74 9.17 11.53
N GLY A 304 -2.20 7.95 11.38
CA GLY A 304 -1.37 7.34 12.43
C GLY A 304 -0.07 8.11 12.72
N ASN A 305 0.59 8.64 11.69
CA ASN A 305 1.83 9.39 11.85
C ASN A 305 1.61 10.79 12.44
N LEU A 306 0.57 11.51 11.99
CA LEU A 306 0.21 12.83 12.51
C LEU A 306 -0.18 12.77 13.99
N ILE A 307 -0.90 11.73 14.42
CA ILE A 307 -1.23 11.54 15.84
C ILE A 307 0.01 11.17 16.65
N ARG A 308 0.93 10.33 16.14
CA ARG A 308 2.22 10.11 16.83
C ARG A 308 3.05 11.39 16.96
N LEU A 309 3.05 12.28 15.97
CA LEU A 309 3.73 13.57 16.06
C LEU A 309 3.06 14.50 17.07
N TYR A 310 1.72 14.46 17.19
CA TYR A 310 1.01 15.14 18.26
C TYR A 310 1.36 14.56 19.64
N ASP A 311 1.40 13.23 19.81
CA ASP A 311 1.79 12.58 21.06
C ASP A 311 3.24 12.95 21.47
N TYR A 312 4.16 13.11 20.50
CA TYR A 312 5.56 13.49 20.76
C TYR A 312 5.80 14.99 20.99
N PHE A 313 5.01 15.89 20.40
CA PHE A 313 5.37 17.32 20.32
C PHE A 313 4.23 18.26 20.68
N GLU A 314 3.11 17.73 21.16
CA GLU A 314 1.88 18.47 21.47
C GLU A 314 1.36 19.30 20.25
N ASP A 315 1.79 18.94 19.02
CA ASP A 315 1.51 19.67 17.78
C ASP A 315 0.04 19.59 17.38
N THR A 316 -0.71 20.61 17.82
CA THR A 316 -2.14 20.77 17.55
C THR A 316 -2.47 20.87 16.04
N GLU A 317 -1.55 21.32 15.20
CA GLU A 317 -1.75 21.39 13.74
C GLU A 317 -1.62 20.00 13.10
N CYS A 318 -0.74 19.14 13.62
CA CYS A 318 -0.72 17.72 13.26
C CYS A 318 -2.02 17.01 13.65
N LYS A 319 -2.51 17.20 14.88
CA LYS A 319 -3.81 16.68 15.33
C LYS A 319 -4.96 17.17 14.44
N ARG A 320 -5.04 18.48 14.18
CA ARG A 320 -6.06 19.12 13.33
C ARG A 320 -6.03 18.62 11.88
N LYS A 321 -4.87 18.20 11.37
CA LYS A 321 -4.74 17.54 10.05
C LYS A 321 -5.30 16.11 10.10
N ALA A 322 -4.97 15.32 11.13
CA ALA A 322 -5.49 13.97 11.30
C ALA A 322 -7.03 13.96 11.44
N GLU A 323 -7.57 14.85 12.28
CA GLU A 323 -9.02 15.07 12.45
C GLU A 323 -9.70 15.35 11.10
N LYS A 324 -9.15 16.27 10.30
CA LYS A 324 -9.69 16.58 8.97
C LYS A 324 -9.63 15.40 7.99
N ILE A 325 -8.62 14.53 8.05
CA ILE A 325 -8.53 13.33 7.19
C ILE A 325 -9.59 12.28 7.57
N VAL A 326 -9.85 12.10 8.86
CA VAL A 326 -10.90 11.18 9.36
C VAL A 326 -12.30 11.73 9.05
N ALA A 327 -12.55 12.99 9.38
CA ALA A 327 -13.78 13.73 9.05
C ALA A 327 -14.12 13.65 7.57
N ALA A 328 -13.13 13.95 6.71
CA ALA A 328 -13.20 13.78 5.28
C ALA A 328 -13.67 12.36 4.86
N SER A 329 -13.16 11.33 5.53
CA SER A 329 -13.43 9.92 5.23
C SER A 329 -14.72 9.39 5.85
N SER A 330 -15.48 10.21 6.60
CA SER A 330 -16.64 9.84 7.43
C SER A 330 -17.65 8.93 6.71
N SER A 331 -18.12 9.32 5.51
CA SER A 331 -19.06 8.52 4.71
C SER A 331 -18.54 7.11 4.38
N ARG A 332 -17.23 6.99 4.07
CA ARG A 332 -16.60 5.69 3.78
C ARG A 332 -16.38 4.86 5.05
N LEU A 333 -16.00 5.51 6.16
CA LEU A 333 -15.86 4.86 7.47
C LEU A 333 -17.20 4.32 8.02
N ILE A 334 -18.31 5.03 7.79
CA ILE A 334 -19.65 4.56 8.17
C ILE A 334 -20.10 3.39 7.27
N LYS A 335 -19.97 3.54 5.94
CA LYS A 335 -20.57 2.61 4.98
C LYS A 335 -19.72 1.36 4.70
N TYR A 336 -18.39 1.51 4.71
CA TYR A 336 -17.41 0.48 4.36
C TYR A 336 -16.18 0.52 5.28
N PRO A 337 -16.32 0.40 6.62
CA PRO A 337 -15.21 0.51 7.56
C PRO A 337 -14.07 -0.49 7.27
N PHE A 338 -14.42 -1.68 6.74
CA PHE A 338 -13.49 -2.77 6.46
C PHE A 338 -12.46 -2.52 5.35
N ILE A 339 -12.62 -1.47 4.52
CA ILE A 339 -11.60 -1.05 3.52
C ILE A 339 -10.63 0.02 4.05
N LEU A 340 -10.83 0.51 5.29
CA LEU A 340 -10.05 1.58 5.92
C LEU A 340 -9.46 1.15 7.27
N THR A 341 -9.19 -0.15 7.46
CA THR A 341 -8.66 -0.73 8.71
C THR A 341 -7.46 0.00 9.28
N LYS A 342 -6.48 0.40 8.45
CA LYS A 342 -5.34 1.22 8.89
C LYS A 342 -5.73 2.62 9.38
N MET A 343 -6.70 3.27 8.75
CA MET A 343 -7.21 4.56 9.19
C MET A 343 -7.96 4.42 10.53
N ILE A 344 -8.70 3.32 10.71
CA ILE A 344 -9.41 3.01 11.96
C ILE A 344 -8.42 2.85 13.11
N SER A 345 -7.30 2.14 12.90
CA SER A 345 -6.21 2.04 13.89
C SER A 345 -5.67 3.42 14.32
N GLY A 346 -5.43 4.32 13.36
CA GLY A 346 -5.01 5.70 13.66
C GLY A 346 -6.11 6.55 14.31
N TYR A 347 -7.36 6.38 13.89
CA TYR A 347 -8.50 7.11 14.43
C TYR A 347 -8.79 6.71 15.88
N HIS A 348 -8.70 5.42 16.21
CA HIS A 348 -8.81 4.96 17.59
C HIS A 348 -7.77 5.62 18.50
N ARG A 349 -6.49 5.69 18.07
CA ARG A 349 -5.43 6.39 18.81
C ARG A 349 -5.76 7.87 19.01
N MET A 350 -6.32 8.55 18.01
CA MET A 350 -6.76 9.95 18.13
C MET A 350 -7.83 10.17 19.20
N VAL A 351 -8.75 9.22 19.38
CA VAL A 351 -9.92 9.35 20.27
C VAL A 351 -9.66 8.83 21.68
N LYS A 352 -9.00 7.67 21.82
CA LYS A 352 -8.68 7.09 23.13
C LYS A 352 -7.32 7.56 23.68
N GLY A 353 -6.53 8.27 22.87
CA GLY A 353 -5.19 8.69 23.22
C GLY A 353 -4.15 7.57 23.19
N SER A 354 -2.99 7.91 23.76
CA SER A 354 -1.81 7.06 23.86
C SER A 354 -1.43 6.85 25.33
N THR A 355 -0.73 5.76 25.60
CA THR A 355 -0.02 5.57 26.88
C THR A 355 1.42 5.98 26.66
N GLU A 356 1.83 7.10 27.23
CA GLU A 356 3.16 7.67 27.09
C GLU A 356 3.99 7.29 28.33
N ILE A 357 5.18 6.73 28.11
CA ILE A 357 6.06 6.25 29.16
C ILE A 357 7.43 6.89 28.92
N MET A 358 7.78 7.85 29.77
CA MET A 358 9.00 8.64 29.66
C MET A 358 9.95 8.17 30.75
N VAL A 359 11.05 7.53 30.35
CA VAL A 359 12.14 7.15 31.25
C VAL A 359 13.17 8.26 31.22
N VAL A 360 13.42 8.90 32.36
CA VAL A 360 14.45 9.94 32.52
C VAL A 360 15.67 9.32 33.19
N GLY A 361 16.84 9.52 32.61
CA GLY A 361 18.11 9.03 33.16
C GLY A 361 19.09 8.58 32.07
N LYS A 362 20.35 8.37 32.45
CA LYS A 362 21.41 7.99 31.51
C LYS A 362 21.16 6.59 30.93
N ALA A 363 21.34 6.41 29.63
CA ALA A 363 21.18 5.12 28.96
C ALA A 363 22.12 4.03 29.50
N THR A 364 23.24 4.41 30.12
CA THR A 364 24.22 3.52 30.76
C THR A 364 23.89 3.19 32.23
N ASP A 365 22.81 3.71 32.79
CA ASP A 365 22.42 3.49 34.18
C ASP A 365 21.67 2.16 34.34
N GLU A 366 22.07 1.33 35.30
CA GLU A 366 21.48 0.00 35.52
C GLU A 366 19.99 0.07 35.90
N LYS A 367 19.57 1.12 36.63
CA LYS A 367 18.17 1.35 37.03
C LYS A 367 17.33 1.76 35.82
N VAL A 368 17.87 2.58 34.92
CA VAL A 368 17.24 2.90 33.61
C VAL A 368 17.10 1.63 32.76
N GLY A 369 18.16 0.81 32.67
CA GLY A 369 18.11 -0.47 31.96
C GLY A 369 17.05 -1.43 32.53
N ALA A 370 16.91 -1.49 33.85
CA ALA A 370 15.89 -2.28 34.53
C ALA A 370 14.46 -1.77 34.21
N PHE A 371 14.24 -0.45 34.25
CA PHE A 371 12.96 0.16 33.88
C PHE A 371 12.60 -0.14 32.42
N LEU A 372 13.50 0.07 31.47
CA LEU A 372 13.26 -0.19 30.05
C LEU A 372 12.92 -1.66 29.80
N LYS A 373 13.64 -2.59 30.43
CA LYS A 373 13.38 -4.04 30.33
C LYS A 373 12.01 -4.42 30.89
N GLU A 374 11.61 -3.84 32.01
CA GLU A 374 10.28 -4.07 32.59
C GLU A 374 9.19 -3.46 31.70
N ILE A 375 9.33 -2.23 31.21
CA ILE A 375 8.36 -1.60 30.28
C ILE A 375 8.22 -2.39 28.98
N GLN A 376 9.30 -3.04 28.51
CA GLN A 376 9.29 -3.89 27.32
C GLN A 376 8.62 -5.26 27.55
N SER A 377 8.50 -5.74 28.80
CA SER A 377 7.84 -7.03 29.09
C SER A 377 6.31 -6.96 29.00
N TYR A 378 5.72 -5.76 29.08
CA TYR A 378 4.26 -5.55 28.94
C TYR A 378 3.87 -5.05 27.54
N ASN A 379 2.90 -5.72 26.94
CA ASN A 379 2.22 -5.30 25.71
C ASN A 379 1.18 -4.19 26.00
N ILE A 380 1.67 -3.02 26.40
CA ILE A 380 0.84 -1.84 26.65
C ILE A 380 0.40 -1.20 25.34
N TRP A 381 -0.88 -0.83 25.29
CA TRP A 381 -1.50 -0.36 24.08
C TRP A 381 -1.19 1.09 23.73
N ASN A 382 -1.02 1.35 22.42
CA ASN A 382 -0.58 2.63 21.88
C ASN A 382 0.72 3.18 22.49
N LYS A 383 1.49 2.36 23.21
CA LYS A 383 2.68 2.75 23.98
C LYS A 383 3.63 3.64 23.17
N LEU A 384 3.81 4.86 23.66
CA LEU A 384 4.91 5.74 23.29
C LEU A 384 5.99 5.58 24.37
N LEU A 385 7.14 5.01 24.02
CA LEU A 385 8.27 4.88 24.95
C LEU A 385 9.36 5.86 24.53
N LEU A 386 9.71 6.78 25.42
CA LEU A 386 10.76 7.77 25.22
C LEU A 386 11.81 7.66 26.33
N LEU A 387 13.08 7.64 25.95
CA LEU A 387 14.21 7.77 26.87
C LEU A 387 14.74 9.21 26.79
N LEU A 388 14.62 9.94 27.89
CA LEU A 388 15.15 11.29 28.08
C LEU A 388 16.49 11.17 28.84
N ASP A 389 17.57 10.99 28.08
CA ASP A 389 18.92 10.88 28.64
C ASP A 389 19.55 12.28 28.82
N PRO A 390 19.81 12.75 30.06
CA PRO A 390 20.35 14.08 30.30
C PRO A 390 21.84 14.24 29.89
N SER A 391 22.50 13.18 29.41
CA SER A 391 23.87 13.23 28.91
C SER A 391 23.98 13.48 27.39
N VAL A 392 22.85 13.49 26.67
CA VAL A 392 22.81 13.84 25.23
C VAL A 392 22.07 15.15 24.99
N ASP A 393 22.20 15.70 23.79
CA ASP A 393 21.42 16.87 23.38
C ASP A 393 19.94 16.50 23.20
N ASN A 394 19.08 17.08 24.02
CA ASN A 394 17.62 16.92 23.97
C ASN A 394 16.92 18.16 23.39
N SER A 395 17.66 19.19 22.93
CA SER A 395 17.14 20.48 22.45
C SER A 395 15.93 20.31 21.53
N TYR A 396 16.07 19.48 20.49
CA TYR A 396 15.03 19.21 19.49
C TYR A 396 13.67 18.85 20.10
N ILE A 397 13.63 18.02 21.16
CA ILE A 397 12.38 17.56 21.78
C ILE A 397 11.91 18.52 22.89
N THR A 398 12.84 19.10 23.65
CA THR A 398 12.53 20.06 24.74
C THR A 398 12.08 21.45 24.26
N GLU A 399 12.52 21.88 23.08
CA GLU A 399 12.02 23.12 22.44
C GLU A 399 10.56 23.00 22.00
N ARG A 400 10.08 21.77 21.80
CA ARG A 400 8.76 21.47 21.22
C ARG A 400 7.74 21.05 22.29
N SER A 401 8.17 20.39 23.36
CA SER A 401 7.35 20.15 24.55
C SER A 401 8.05 20.67 25.82
N PRO A 402 7.48 21.70 26.48
CA PRO A 402 7.93 22.15 27.81
C PRO A 402 7.84 21.04 28.87
N THR A 403 6.92 20.09 28.70
CA THR A 403 6.70 18.95 29.59
C THR A 403 7.97 18.12 29.75
N TYR A 404 8.66 17.81 28.65
CA TYR A 404 9.92 17.06 28.68
C TYR A 404 11.09 17.87 29.23
N ALA A 405 11.10 19.19 29.01
CA ALA A 405 12.09 20.09 29.61
C ALA A 405 11.99 20.14 31.14
N GLU A 406 10.79 19.95 31.70
CA GLU A 406 10.59 19.80 33.14
C GLU A 406 11.00 18.40 33.62
N MET A 407 10.60 17.33 32.91
CA MET A 407 10.95 15.94 33.28
C MET A 407 12.46 15.71 33.36
N LEU A 408 13.25 16.32 32.47
CA LEU A 408 14.72 16.25 32.46
C LEU A 408 15.41 16.84 33.71
N LYS A 409 14.69 17.59 34.56
CA LYS A 409 15.21 18.11 35.84
C LYS A 409 15.19 17.05 36.96
N SER A 410 14.76 15.83 36.67
CA SER A 410 14.76 14.73 37.64
C SER A 410 16.20 14.38 38.08
N ASN A 411 16.44 14.41 39.40
CA ASN A 411 17.78 14.21 39.98
C ASN A 411 18.22 12.74 40.03
N GLU A 412 17.33 11.79 39.78
CA GLU A 412 17.59 10.35 39.77
C GLU A 412 16.81 9.66 38.63
N PRO A 413 17.16 8.42 38.25
CA PRO A 413 16.39 7.65 37.27
C PRO A 413 14.91 7.53 37.67
N THR A 414 14.05 8.07 36.82
CA THR A 414 12.61 8.29 37.09
C THR A 414 11.78 7.88 35.88
N VAL A 415 10.62 7.27 36.10
CA VAL A 415 9.64 7.00 35.03
C VAL A 415 8.39 7.84 35.24
N PHE A 416 7.95 8.52 34.19
CA PHE A 416 6.65 9.17 34.12
C PHE A 416 5.74 8.35 33.21
N ILE A 417 4.50 8.15 33.64
CA ILE A 417 3.46 7.48 32.86
C ILE A 417 2.32 8.48 32.64
N CYS A 418 1.98 8.75 31.39
CA CYS A 418 0.88 9.62 31.02
C CYS A 418 -0.15 8.83 30.19
N SER A 419 -1.43 9.02 30.49
CA SER A 419 -2.55 8.36 29.81
C SER A 419 -3.78 9.24 29.89
N ASN A 420 -4.71 9.12 28.93
CA ASN A 420 -5.93 9.96 28.87
C ASN A 420 -5.64 11.47 29.00
N PHE A 421 -4.53 11.94 28.42
CA PHE A 421 -4.07 13.33 28.47
C PHE A 421 -3.67 13.86 29.87
N ALA A 422 -3.36 12.97 30.82
CA ALA A 422 -2.85 13.31 32.16
C ALA A 422 -1.63 12.47 32.54
N CYS A 423 -0.64 13.08 33.20
CA CYS A 423 0.53 12.39 33.73
C CYS A 423 0.35 12.00 35.20
N GLY A 424 0.75 10.78 35.55
CA GLY A 424 0.84 10.30 36.92
C GLY A 424 2.05 10.86 37.68
N ALA A 425 2.17 10.47 38.95
CA ALA A 425 3.33 10.82 39.77
C ALA A 425 4.63 10.20 39.23
N PRO A 426 5.81 10.84 39.45
CA PRO A 426 7.10 10.25 39.11
C PRO A 426 7.32 8.94 39.88
N LEU A 427 7.69 7.88 39.16
CA LEU A 427 7.99 6.56 39.71
C LEU A 427 9.50 6.39 39.81
N THR A 428 10.02 6.16 41.01
CA THR A 428 11.45 5.92 41.25
C THR A 428 11.75 4.50 41.70
N SER A 429 10.74 3.67 41.98
CA SER A 429 10.89 2.24 42.27
C SER A 429 10.44 1.34 41.11
N LEU A 430 11.16 0.22 40.93
CA LEU A 430 10.80 -0.82 39.95
C LEU A 430 9.49 -1.53 40.32
N ASP A 431 9.16 -1.63 41.62
CA ASP A 431 7.95 -2.32 42.07
C ASP A 431 6.70 -1.44 41.93
N GLU A 432 6.85 -0.12 42.07
CA GLU A 432 5.80 0.86 41.72
C GLU A 432 5.50 0.81 40.22
N LEU A 433 6.56 0.82 39.40
CA LEU A 433 6.46 0.67 37.94
C LEU A 433 5.74 -0.63 37.57
N LYS A 434 6.11 -1.78 38.13
CA LYS A 434 5.42 -3.07 37.92
C LYS A 434 3.93 -3.01 38.27
N SER A 435 3.57 -2.30 39.34
CA SER A 435 2.17 -2.15 39.75
C SER A 435 1.36 -1.40 38.68
N GLN A 436 1.89 -0.25 38.23
CA GLN A 436 1.27 0.59 37.20
C GLN A 436 1.20 -0.09 35.82
N LEU A 437 2.27 -0.77 35.39
CA LEU A 437 2.30 -1.46 34.10
C LEU A 437 1.30 -2.64 34.04
N LYS A 438 1.02 -3.31 35.15
CA LYS A 438 -0.01 -4.36 35.23
C LYS A 438 -1.43 -3.83 35.03
N GLU A 439 -1.74 -2.66 35.61
CA GLU A 439 -3.03 -2.00 35.42
C GLU A 439 -3.23 -1.60 33.95
N LEU A 440 -2.21 -0.98 33.35
CA LEU A 440 -2.21 -0.57 31.93
C LEU A 440 -2.24 -1.73 30.92
N ALA A 441 -1.87 -2.94 31.33
CA ALA A 441 -1.89 -4.13 30.50
C ALA A 441 -3.20 -4.94 30.60
N SER A 442 -4.21 -4.46 31.34
CA SER A 442 -5.50 -5.13 31.60
C SER A 442 -6.70 -4.50 30.88
#